data_AF-A0A2I0NVN0-F1
#
_entry.id   AF-A0A2I0NVN0-F1
#
_cell.length_a   1.000
_cell.length_b   1.000
_cell.length_c   1.000
_cell.angle_alpha   90.00
_cell.angle_beta   90.00
_cell.angle_gamma   90.00
#
_symmetry.space_group_name_H-M   'P 1'
#
loop_
_entity.id
_entity.type
_entity.pdbx_description
1 polymer ?
#
loop_
_entity_poly.entity_id
_entity_poly.type
_entity_poly.pdbx_seq_one_letter_code
_entity_poly.pdbx_strand_id
1 'polypeptide(L)'
;MVYGTPLAGVDLAAKQFWHAEGGEEGTYLINEGDVEVGMIDATDLHPDMYLPQMAGSRIVVDSLSTIIIKYGIDEALKFLRKTRDEMRNRGANLLFVVYTGIHAPMEMTRIMRAADLVIEYKTDIHQAEIERTLAVHKIKDAAAPQRLLPFIITERGIEASTTSRVV
;
A
#
# COMPACT_ATOMS: atom_id res chain seq x y z
N MET A 1 -3.71 2.20 2.77
CA MET A 1 -3.30 0.90 2.22
C MET A 1 -3.54 0.90 0.73
N VAL A 2 -2.64 0.25 0.00
CA VAL A 2 -2.82 -0.12 -1.41
C VAL A 2 -2.91 -1.63 -1.48
N TYR A 3 -3.74 -2.17 -2.37
CA TYR A 3 -3.84 -3.61 -2.52
C TYR A 3 -4.12 -4.03 -3.96
N GLY A 4 -3.68 -5.23 -4.32
CA GLY A 4 -3.76 -5.76 -5.69
C GLY A 4 -2.92 -7.03 -5.83
N THR A 5 -2.79 -7.55 -7.04
CA THR A 5 -1.82 -8.61 -7.31
C THR A 5 -0.41 -8.01 -7.41
N PRO A 6 0.67 -8.81 -7.25
CA PRO A 6 2.04 -8.34 -7.49
C PRO A 6 2.23 -7.74 -8.90
N LEU A 7 1.42 -8.16 -9.87
CA LEU A 7 1.48 -7.68 -11.26
C LEU A 7 0.63 -6.42 -11.51
N ALA A 8 -0.12 -5.95 -10.52
CA ALA A 8 -0.97 -4.76 -10.62
C ALA A 8 -0.22 -3.45 -10.41
N GLY A 9 1.07 -3.50 -10.04
CA GLY A 9 1.90 -2.30 -9.82
C GLY A 9 1.79 -1.70 -8.41
N VAL A 10 1.29 -2.46 -7.44
CA VAL A 10 1.19 -2.01 -6.04
C VAL A 10 2.56 -1.64 -5.44
N ASP A 11 3.61 -2.38 -5.80
CA ASP A 11 4.97 -2.13 -5.32
C ASP A 11 5.53 -0.85 -5.92
N LEU A 12 5.25 -0.59 -7.20
CA LEU A 12 5.63 0.66 -7.87
C LEU A 12 4.94 1.87 -7.24
N ALA A 13 3.65 1.74 -6.89
CA ALA A 13 2.91 2.78 -6.21
C ALA A 13 3.51 3.07 -4.82
N ALA A 14 3.93 2.02 -4.12
CA ALA A 14 4.57 2.15 -2.81
C ALA A 14 5.93 2.85 -2.89
N LYS A 15 6.76 2.51 -3.87
CA LYS A 15 8.04 3.18 -4.14
C LYS A 15 7.86 4.65 -4.52
N GLN A 16 6.90 4.96 -5.39
CA GLN A 16 6.59 6.36 -5.75
C GLN A 16 6.08 7.17 -4.55
N PHE A 17 5.27 6.57 -3.70
CA PHE A 17 4.84 7.21 -2.45
C PHE A 17 6.04 7.53 -1.54
N TRP A 18 6.99 6.60 -1.42
CA TRP A 18 8.21 6.81 -0.63
C TRP A 18 9.06 7.96 -1.19
N HIS A 19 9.24 8.02 -2.51
CA HIS A 19 10.08 9.00 -3.20
C HIS A 19 9.41 10.33 -3.61
N ALA A 20 8.12 10.55 -3.33
CA ALA A 20 7.40 11.74 -3.79
C ALA A 20 8.16 13.07 -3.48
N GLU A 21 8.14 14.06 -4.37
CA GLU A 21 8.93 15.28 -4.16
C GLU A 21 8.43 16.12 -2.95
N GLY A 22 9.34 16.83 -2.28
CA GLY A 22 8.99 17.92 -1.34
C GLY A 22 8.91 17.59 0.16
N GLY A 23 9.65 16.60 0.69
CA GLY A 23 9.68 16.31 2.14
C GLY A 23 10.91 15.53 2.60
N GLU A 24 11.07 15.38 3.93
CA GLU A 24 12.12 14.57 4.56
C GLU A 24 11.98 13.08 4.17
N GLU A 25 13.11 12.43 3.86
CA GLU A 25 13.21 11.00 3.57
C GLU A 25 12.48 10.18 4.63
N GLY A 26 11.73 9.15 4.19
CA GLY A 26 11.02 8.23 5.07
C GLY A 26 11.63 6.84 5.07
N THR A 27 10.98 5.90 5.75
CA THR A 27 11.45 4.51 5.85
C THR A 27 10.65 3.59 4.94
N TYR A 28 11.32 2.72 4.20
CA TYR A 28 10.71 1.59 3.49
C TYR A 28 11.11 0.28 4.16
N LEU A 29 10.15 -0.42 4.77
CA LEU A 29 10.34 -1.73 5.42
C LEU A 29 9.83 -2.82 4.48
N ILE A 30 10.72 -3.74 4.08
CA ILE A 30 10.39 -4.84 3.16
C ILE A 30 10.42 -6.19 3.88
N ASN A 31 9.34 -6.97 3.79
CA ASN A 31 9.12 -8.24 4.46
C ASN A 31 9.27 -9.46 3.56
N GLU A 32 9.20 -9.22 2.26
CA GLU A 32 9.36 -10.22 1.21
C GLU A 32 9.76 -9.51 -0.09
N GLY A 33 10.57 -10.18 -0.93
CA GLY A 33 11.10 -9.61 -2.17
C GLY A 33 12.54 -9.12 -2.04
N ASP A 34 12.98 -8.38 -3.06
CA ASP A 34 14.36 -7.90 -3.16
C ASP A 34 14.55 -6.58 -2.40
N VAL A 35 15.54 -6.56 -1.49
CA VAL A 35 15.89 -5.36 -0.71
C VAL A 35 16.71 -4.41 -1.58
N GLU A 36 16.18 -3.20 -1.81
CA GLU A 36 16.87 -2.15 -2.57
C GLU A 36 17.60 -1.16 -1.67
N VAL A 37 18.46 -0.33 -2.26
CA VAL A 37 19.21 0.69 -1.53
C VAL A 37 18.27 1.64 -0.80
N GLY A 38 18.50 1.82 0.51
CA GLY A 38 17.70 2.68 1.38
C GLY A 38 16.49 1.97 2.02
N MET A 39 16.20 0.72 1.62
CA MET A 39 15.19 -0.11 2.29
C MET A 39 15.77 -0.80 3.53
N ILE A 40 14.89 -1.10 4.48
CA ILE A 40 15.19 -1.92 5.66
C ILE A 40 14.59 -3.30 5.45
N ASP A 41 15.44 -4.33 5.46
CA ASP A 41 14.98 -5.71 5.51
C ASP A 41 14.27 -5.99 6.84
N ALA A 42 12.98 -6.26 6.74
CA ALA A 42 12.07 -6.52 7.83
C ALA A 42 11.55 -7.97 7.83
N THR A 43 12.09 -8.83 6.97
CA THR A 43 11.65 -10.22 6.76
C THR A 43 11.49 -10.98 8.09
N ASP A 44 12.45 -10.83 9.00
CA ASP A 44 12.47 -11.53 10.30
C ASP A 44 12.14 -10.62 11.50
N LEU A 45 11.67 -9.39 11.24
CA LEU A 45 11.27 -8.49 12.31
C LEU A 45 9.90 -8.90 12.87
N HIS A 46 9.85 -9.07 14.19
CA HIS A 46 8.58 -9.18 14.90
C HIS A 46 7.82 -7.84 14.81
N PRO A 47 6.47 -7.81 14.69
CA PRO A 47 5.69 -6.58 14.53
C PRO A 47 5.95 -5.48 15.57
N ASP A 48 6.30 -5.86 16.80
CA ASP A 48 6.67 -4.90 17.86
C ASP A 48 7.99 -4.15 17.62
N MET A 49 8.86 -4.68 16.74
CA MET A 49 10.17 -4.11 16.42
C MET A 49 10.14 -3.11 15.26
N TYR A 50 9.00 -2.93 14.59
CA TYR A 50 8.88 -2.05 13.44
C TYR A 50 8.92 -0.58 13.82
N LEU A 51 8.20 -0.20 14.87
CA LEU A 51 8.06 1.21 15.28
C LEU A 51 9.40 1.92 15.50
N PRO A 52 10.38 1.31 16.20
CA PRO A 52 11.72 1.90 16.33
C PRO A 52 12.44 2.16 14.99
N GLN A 53 12.11 1.41 13.94
CA GLN A 53 12.72 1.55 12.61
C GLN A 53 12.02 2.61 11.76
N MET A 54 10.79 3.00 12.11
CA MET A 54 9.99 3.94 11.33
C MET A 54 10.46 5.37 11.55
N ALA A 55 11.23 5.91 10.63
CA ALA A 55 11.72 7.29 10.64
C ALA A 55 11.12 8.12 9.49
N GLY A 56 11.20 9.44 9.62
CA GLY A 56 10.74 10.38 8.61
C GLY A 56 9.23 10.51 8.48
N SER A 57 8.81 11.07 7.35
CA SER A 57 7.43 11.51 7.09
C SER A 57 6.60 10.56 6.23
N ARG A 58 7.25 9.62 5.51
CA ARG A 58 6.61 8.68 4.57
C ARG A 58 7.10 7.26 4.80
N ILE A 59 6.32 6.50 5.53
CA ILE A 59 6.67 5.14 5.92
C ILE A 59 5.94 4.17 5.00
N VAL A 60 6.65 3.18 4.47
CA VAL A 60 6.08 2.04 3.75
C VAL A 60 6.34 0.76 4.52
N VAL A 61 5.33 -0.09 4.61
CA VAL A 61 5.45 -1.48 5.07
C VAL A 61 4.97 -2.39 3.94
N ASP A 62 5.93 -3.10 3.35
CA ASP A 62 5.76 -3.94 2.17
C ASP A 62 6.20 -5.39 2.45
N SER A 63 5.32 -6.35 2.74
CA SER A 63 3.88 -6.23 2.75
C SER A 63 3.31 -6.44 4.16
N LEU A 64 2.13 -5.89 4.41
CA LEU A 64 1.32 -6.28 5.57
C LEU A 64 0.85 -7.73 5.44
N SER A 65 0.80 -8.29 4.22
CA SER A 65 0.43 -9.68 3.99
C SER A 65 1.35 -10.64 4.72
N THR A 66 2.66 -10.40 4.68
CA THR A 66 3.64 -11.23 5.39
C THR A 66 3.38 -11.25 6.89
N ILE A 67 3.00 -10.09 7.48
CA ILE A 67 2.67 -10.00 8.90
C ILE A 67 1.41 -10.81 9.23
N ILE A 68 0.38 -10.73 8.39
CA ILE A 68 -0.86 -11.50 8.57
C ILE A 68 -0.59 -12.99 8.47
N ILE A 69 0.22 -13.42 7.49
CA ILE A 69 0.55 -14.84 7.28
C ILE A 69 1.40 -15.39 8.42
N LYS A 70 2.41 -14.64 8.89
CA LYS A 70 3.33 -15.11 9.95
C LYS A 70 2.73 -15.03 11.36
N TYR A 71 1.96 -13.99 11.66
CA TYR A 71 1.52 -13.68 13.03
C TYR A 71 0.00 -13.67 13.22
N GLY A 72 -0.77 -13.83 12.13
CA GLY A 72 -2.22 -13.81 12.15
C GLY A 72 -2.82 -12.40 12.07
N ILE A 73 -4.08 -12.35 11.67
CA ILE A 73 -4.84 -11.10 11.49
C ILE A 73 -4.95 -10.26 12.78
N ASP A 74 -5.04 -10.88 13.95
CA ASP A 74 -5.24 -10.15 15.21
C ASP A 74 -3.99 -9.36 15.61
N GLU A 75 -2.79 -9.96 15.46
CA GLU A 75 -1.53 -9.24 15.66
C GLU A 75 -1.30 -8.19 14.58
N ALA A 76 -1.62 -8.47 13.31
CA ALA A 76 -1.56 -7.47 12.25
C ALA A 76 -2.45 -6.24 12.54
N LEU A 77 -3.65 -6.45 13.07
CA LEU A 77 -4.55 -5.36 13.46
C LEU A 77 -4.07 -4.58 14.69
N LYS A 78 -3.43 -5.27 15.65
CA LYS A 78 -2.79 -4.61 16.80
C LYS A 78 -1.62 -3.75 16.35
N PHE A 79 -0.78 -4.27 15.47
CA PHE A 79 0.30 -3.55 14.81
C PHE A 79 -0.20 -2.33 14.03
N LEU A 80 -1.25 -2.49 13.21
CA LEU A 80 -1.89 -1.39 12.48
C LEU A 80 -2.38 -0.26 13.39
N ARG A 81 -3.04 -0.60 14.50
CA ARG A 81 -3.51 0.42 15.46
C ARG A 81 -2.34 1.17 16.10
N LYS A 82 -1.35 0.43 16.60
CA LYS A 82 -0.17 0.99 17.29
C LYS A 82 0.61 1.93 16.36
N THR A 83 0.87 1.49 15.13
CA THR A 83 1.60 2.29 14.13
C THR A 83 0.79 3.50 13.68
N ARG A 84 -0.50 3.35 13.40
CA ARG A 84 -1.36 4.48 13.01
C ARG A 84 -1.39 5.57 14.09
N ASP A 85 -1.55 5.19 15.35
CA ASP A 85 -1.64 6.15 16.45
C ASP A 85 -0.29 6.91 16.62
N GLU A 86 0.84 6.22 16.47
CA GLU A 86 2.18 6.84 16.47
C GLU A 86 2.39 7.79 15.28
N MET A 87 2.05 7.36 14.06
CA MET A 87 2.21 8.19 12.87
C MET A 87 1.33 9.44 12.92
N ARG A 88 0.13 9.33 13.48
CA ARG A 88 -0.75 10.48 13.72
C ARG A 88 -0.12 11.49 14.66
N ASN A 89 0.53 11.04 15.73
CA ASN A 89 1.21 11.93 16.68
C ASN A 89 2.39 12.66 16.03
N ARG A 90 3.07 12.01 15.09
CA ARG A 90 4.21 12.57 14.34
C ARG A 90 3.82 13.40 13.12
N GLY A 91 2.56 13.37 12.70
CA GLY A 91 2.13 13.96 11.44
C GLY A 91 2.74 13.26 10.21
N ALA A 92 3.09 11.98 10.34
CA ALA A 92 3.66 11.17 9.27
C ALA A 92 2.60 10.34 8.54
N ASN A 93 2.88 9.98 7.29
CA ASN A 93 2.03 9.13 6.46
C ASN A 93 2.56 7.69 6.44
N LEU A 94 1.66 6.72 6.51
CA LEU A 94 1.98 5.30 6.52
C LEU A 94 1.21 4.56 5.44
N LEU A 95 1.94 3.88 4.56
CA LEU A 95 1.42 3.06 3.49
C LEU A 95 1.69 1.59 3.77
N PHE A 96 0.64 0.78 3.64
CA PHE A 96 0.72 -0.68 3.68
C PHE A 96 0.44 -1.23 2.30
N VAL A 97 1.31 -2.13 1.82
CA VAL A 97 1.05 -2.98 0.66
C VAL A 97 0.35 -4.26 1.12
N VAL A 98 -0.73 -4.65 0.45
CA VAL A 98 -1.49 -5.87 0.72
C VAL A 98 -1.75 -6.62 -0.58
N TYR A 99 -1.50 -7.92 -0.62
CA TYR A 99 -1.73 -8.72 -1.82
C TYR A 99 -3.12 -9.36 -1.82
N THR A 100 -3.79 -9.35 -2.97
CA THR A 100 -5.08 -10.01 -3.16
C THR A 100 -4.93 -11.50 -3.37
N GLY A 101 -5.94 -12.28 -2.97
CA GLY A 101 -6.03 -13.72 -3.28
C GLY A 101 -5.32 -14.64 -2.29
N ILE A 102 -4.65 -14.08 -1.27
CA ILE A 102 -3.92 -14.85 -0.25
C ILE A 102 -4.48 -14.68 1.17
N HIS A 103 -5.48 -13.81 1.35
CA HIS A 103 -6.16 -13.56 2.64
C HIS A 103 -7.63 -13.95 2.55
N ALA A 104 -8.21 -14.41 3.65
CA ALA A 104 -9.65 -14.67 3.71
C ALA A 104 -10.45 -13.35 3.56
N PRO A 105 -11.65 -13.37 2.95
CA PRO A 105 -12.47 -12.17 2.80
C PRO A 105 -12.76 -11.42 4.11
N MET A 106 -12.89 -12.17 5.21
CA MET A 106 -13.07 -11.61 6.55
C MET A 106 -11.84 -10.81 7.02
N GLU A 107 -10.63 -11.29 6.74
CA GLU A 107 -9.38 -10.61 7.11
C GLU A 107 -9.24 -9.31 6.34
N MET A 108 -9.44 -9.36 5.02
CA MET A 108 -9.46 -8.16 4.16
C MET A 108 -10.46 -7.12 4.64
N THR A 109 -11.68 -7.54 4.99
CA THR A 109 -12.72 -6.64 5.54
C THR A 109 -12.24 -5.92 6.80
N ARG A 110 -11.58 -6.64 7.72
CA ARG A 110 -11.07 -6.06 8.98
C ARG A 110 -9.93 -5.07 8.73
N ILE A 111 -9.04 -5.35 7.79
CA ILE A 111 -7.92 -4.46 7.42
C ILE A 111 -8.45 -3.19 6.74
N MET A 112 -9.35 -3.32 5.75
CA MET A 112 -9.98 -2.20 5.08
C MET A 112 -10.76 -1.30 6.05
N ARG A 113 -11.38 -1.89 7.07
CA ARG A 113 -12.04 -1.12 8.15
C ARG A 113 -11.03 -0.31 8.96
N ALA A 114 -9.86 -0.86 9.26
CA ALA A 114 -8.83 -0.20 10.06
C ALA A 114 -8.07 0.91 9.31
N ALA A 115 -7.94 0.81 7.98
CA ALA A 115 -7.23 1.77 7.15
C ALA A 115 -8.00 3.08 6.96
N ASP A 116 -7.32 4.23 6.96
CA ASP A 116 -7.95 5.53 6.68
C ASP A 116 -8.19 5.74 5.16
N LEU A 117 -7.36 5.14 4.31
CA LEU A 117 -7.43 5.18 2.85
C LEU A 117 -7.27 3.76 2.29
N VAL A 118 -8.15 3.36 1.37
CA VAL A 118 -8.10 2.05 0.69
C VAL A 118 -8.11 2.28 -0.81
N ILE A 119 -7.01 1.89 -1.48
CA ILE A 119 -6.85 1.97 -2.92
C ILE A 119 -6.60 0.57 -3.46
N GLU A 120 -7.43 0.15 -4.41
CA GLU A 120 -7.24 -1.09 -5.17
C GLU A 120 -6.52 -0.80 -6.48
N TYR A 121 -5.56 -1.67 -6.84
CA TYR A 121 -4.94 -1.73 -8.15
C TYR A 121 -5.40 -3.01 -8.84
N LYS A 122 -5.99 -2.86 -10.01
CA LYS A 122 -6.57 -3.95 -10.79
C LYS A 122 -5.97 -4.00 -12.19
N THR A 123 -5.65 -5.22 -12.62
CA THR A 123 -5.23 -5.53 -13.98
C THR A 123 -6.28 -6.46 -14.57
N ASP A 124 -6.87 -6.06 -15.68
CA ASP A 124 -7.78 -6.88 -16.47
C ASP A 124 -7.18 -7.08 -17.86
N ILE A 125 -7.25 -8.31 -18.37
CA ILE A 125 -6.76 -8.66 -19.71
C ILE A 125 -7.99 -8.79 -20.62
N HIS A 126 -8.12 -7.87 -21.57
CA HIS A 126 -9.17 -7.88 -22.58
C HIS A 126 -8.54 -8.12 -23.95
N GLN A 127 -8.68 -9.34 -24.46
CA GLN A 127 -8.09 -9.78 -25.73
C GLN A 127 -6.56 -9.58 -25.78
N ALA A 128 -6.08 -8.61 -26.54
CA ALA A 128 -4.67 -8.27 -26.70
C ALA A 128 -4.24 -7.06 -25.87
N GLU A 129 -5.15 -6.48 -25.08
CA GLU A 129 -4.92 -5.28 -24.28
C GLU A 129 -4.84 -5.63 -22.79
N ILE A 130 -3.86 -5.03 -22.11
CA ILE A 130 -3.74 -5.06 -20.66
C ILE A 130 -4.26 -3.74 -20.13
N GLU A 131 -5.44 -3.76 -19.53
CA GLU A 131 -6.05 -2.61 -18.89
C GLU A 131 -5.67 -2.57 -17.41
N ARG A 132 -5.25 -1.39 -16.96
CA ARG A 132 -4.90 -1.15 -15.56
C ARG A 132 -5.72 0.00 -15.01
N THR A 133 -6.37 -0.26 -13.89
CA THR A 133 -7.22 0.72 -13.22
C THR A 133 -6.94 0.72 -11.73
N LEU A 134 -7.03 1.91 -11.12
CA LEU A 134 -7.06 2.04 -9.67
C LEU A 134 -8.43 2.52 -9.21
N ALA A 135 -8.89 1.97 -8.09
CA ALA A 135 -10.15 2.31 -7.46
C ALA A 135 -9.88 2.80 -6.05
N VAL A 136 -10.35 3.99 -5.72
CA VAL A 136 -10.32 4.50 -4.35
C VAL A 136 -11.62 4.09 -3.67
N HIS A 137 -11.57 3.06 -2.82
CA HIS A 137 -12.75 2.50 -2.15
C HIS A 137 -13.13 3.25 -0.87
N LYS A 138 -12.15 3.89 -0.23
CA LYS A 138 -12.35 4.57 1.05
C LYS A 138 -11.41 5.76 1.18
N ILE A 139 -11.97 6.89 1.60
CA ILE A 139 -11.23 8.00 2.17
C ILE A 139 -11.90 8.33 3.49
N LYS A 140 -11.12 8.36 4.57
CA LYS A 140 -11.66 8.77 5.87
C LYS A 140 -12.03 10.24 5.84
N ASP A 141 -13.19 10.56 6.42
CA ASP A 141 -13.73 11.92 6.53
C ASP A 141 -13.99 12.62 5.18
N ALA A 142 -14.01 11.87 4.07
CA ALA A 142 -14.31 12.38 2.74
C ALA A 142 -15.02 11.33 1.87
N ALA A 143 -15.71 11.77 0.83
CA ALA A 143 -16.34 10.86 -0.12
C ALA A 143 -15.29 10.20 -1.04
N ALA A 144 -15.40 8.89 -1.23
CA ALA A 144 -14.60 8.17 -2.20
C ALA A 144 -15.05 8.52 -3.64
N PRO A 145 -14.13 8.70 -4.60
CA PRO A 145 -14.44 8.84 -6.02
C PRO A 145 -15.30 7.68 -6.54
N GLN A 146 -16.28 7.98 -7.39
CA GLN A 146 -17.17 6.97 -7.99
C GLN A 146 -16.68 6.45 -9.36
N ARG A 147 -15.43 6.75 -9.74
CA ARG A 147 -14.87 6.36 -11.03
C ARG A 147 -13.56 5.60 -10.84
N LEU A 148 -13.36 4.60 -11.69
CA LEU A 148 -12.05 3.97 -11.88
C LEU A 148 -11.12 4.98 -12.56
N LEU A 149 -9.87 5.03 -12.10
CA LEU A 149 -8.83 5.85 -12.69
C LEU A 149 -7.90 4.93 -13.49
N PRO A 150 -7.91 5.01 -14.83
CA PRO A 150 -6.96 4.23 -15.62
C PRO A 150 -5.55 4.75 -15.37
N PHE A 151 -4.57 3.85 -15.44
CA PHE A 151 -3.17 4.22 -15.32
C PHE A 151 -2.31 3.36 -16.23
N ILE A 152 -1.10 3.85 -16.52
CA ILE A 152 -0.06 3.10 -17.22
C ILE A 152 1.15 2.95 -16.31
N ILE A 153 1.94 1.90 -16.57
CA ILE A 153 3.24 1.69 -15.93
C ILE A 153 4.29 2.13 -16.95
N THR A 154 5.10 3.12 -16.60
CA THR A 154 6.22 3.65 -17.38
C THR A 154 7.54 3.33 -16.68
N GLU A 155 8.66 3.67 -17.31
CA GLU A 155 9.99 3.58 -16.68
C GLU A 155 10.13 4.46 -15.42
N ARG A 156 9.24 5.46 -15.26
CA ARG A 156 9.23 6.40 -14.12
C ARG A 156 8.23 6.00 -13.03
N GLY A 157 7.53 4.88 -13.21
CA GLY A 157 6.51 4.37 -12.28
C GLY A 157 5.10 4.44 -12.86
N ILE A 158 4.10 4.58 -11.99
CA ILE A 158 2.70 4.69 -12.36
C ILE A 158 2.36 6.13 -12.73
N GLU A 159 1.67 6.27 -13.86
CA GLU A 159 1.12 7.54 -14.34
C GLU A 159 -0.39 7.38 -14.57
N ALA A 160 -1.18 8.26 -13.93
CA ALA A 160 -2.62 8.30 -14.14
C ALA A 160 -2.91 8.73 -15.58
N SER A 161 -3.65 7.89 -16.30
CA SER A 161 -4.04 8.18 -17.68
C SER A 161 -5.27 9.10 -17.65
N THR A 162 -5.10 10.36 -18.08
CA THR A 162 -6.20 11.34 -18.10
C THR A 162 -7.04 11.27 -19.37
N THR A 163 -6.91 10.21 -20.19
CA THR A 163 -7.77 9.99 -21.37
C THR A 163 -9.19 9.66 -20.92
N SER A 164 -9.93 10.72 -20.61
CA SER A 164 -11.38 10.68 -20.56
C SER A 164 -11.84 10.45 -21.99
N ARG A 165 -12.46 9.30 -22.30
CA ARG A 165 -13.35 9.25 -23.47
C ARG A 165 -14.46 10.24 -23.17
N VAL A 166 -14.40 11.40 -23.82
CA VAL A 166 -15.54 12.32 -23.88
C VAL A 166 -16.59 11.59 -24.70
N VAL A 167 -17.67 11.18 -24.03
CA VAL A 167 -18.85 10.60 -24.68
C VAL A 167 -19.87 11.71 -24.88
#